data_AF-A0A7W7KRP2-F1
#
_entry.id   AF-A0A7W7KRP2-F1
#
_cell.length_a   1.000
_cell.length_b   1.000
_cell.length_c   1.000
_cell.angle_alpha   90.00
_cell.angle_beta   90.00
_cell.angle_gamma   90.00
#
_symmetry.space_group_name_H-M   'P 1'
#
loop_
_entity.id
_entity.type
_entity.pdbx_description
1 polymer ?
#
loop_
_entity_poly.entity_id
_entity_poly.type
_entity_poly.pdbx_seq_one_letter_code
_entity_poly.pdbx_strand_id
1 'polypeptide(L)'
;MSELIPTKQVYEPAHSPAKELILAQGQVNLERIRNIPDGEEPFKDFLRAVQADLQPRAKLRYMWDAADRINEIVTPHSACRNGCSHCCHIAVIISHTEADAISRHTGLKAKKVKGRPEENSTSIQKYFGKACPFLKKGKCSIYEVRPFACRMMFNLSETPSLCDTAVKPEDSAVAIMDLSQLEQARVFAFYNDSWGDIREFFPGK
;
A
#
# COMPACT_ATOMS: atom_id res chain seq x y z
N MET A 1 54.97 10.19 7.28
CA MET A 1 53.91 11.08 7.83
C MET A 1 53.50 11.98 6.68
N SER A 2 52.28 12.02 6.15
CA SER A 2 50.99 11.46 6.55
C SER A 2 50.15 11.34 5.27
N GLU A 3 49.64 10.14 4.97
CA GLU A 3 48.38 10.07 4.23
C GLU A 3 47.27 10.53 5.18
N LEU A 4 46.36 11.35 4.68
CA LEU A 4 45.03 11.72 5.20
C LEU A 4 44.62 12.94 4.35
N ILE A 5 43.95 12.77 3.22
CA ILE A 5 42.49 12.82 3.13
C ILE A 5 42.08 12.16 1.80
N PRO A 6 41.21 11.13 1.77
CA PRO A 6 40.60 10.67 0.54
C PRO A 6 39.67 11.75 0.01
N THR A 7 39.79 12.05 -1.28
CA THR A 7 38.83 12.84 -2.04
C THR A 7 37.42 12.28 -1.80
N LYS A 8 36.46 13.15 -1.45
CA LYS A 8 35.04 12.79 -1.42
C LYS A 8 34.68 12.21 -2.79
N GLN A 9 34.58 10.89 -2.85
CA GLN A 9 33.91 10.21 -3.93
C GLN A 9 32.43 10.59 -3.77
N VAL A 10 31.99 11.53 -4.60
CA VAL A 10 30.56 11.82 -4.74
C VAL A 10 29.98 10.56 -5.36
N TYR A 11 29.31 9.76 -4.54
CA TYR A 11 28.48 8.66 -5.02
C TYR A 11 27.23 9.30 -5.63
N GLU A 12 27.28 9.57 -6.93
CA GLU A 12 26.07 9.71 -7.73
C GLU A 12 25.44 8.31 -7.84
N PRO A 13 24.26 8.06 -7.24
CA PRO A 13 23.60 6.78 -7.43
C PRO A 13 23.31 6.64 -8.92
N ALA A 14 23.77 5.55 -9.53
CA ALA A 14 23.52 5.25 -10.93
C ALA A 14 22.01 5.17 -11.21
N HIS A 15 21.43 6.29 -11.65
CA HIS A 15 20.08 6.34 -12.18
C HIS A 15 20.12 5.75 -13.59
N SER A 16 19.89 4.44 -13.69
CA SER A 16 19.80 3.75 -14.98
C SER A 16 18.73 4.43 -15.86
N PRO A 17 18.98 4.66 -17.18
CA PRO A 17 17.99 5.22 -18.11
C PRO A 17 16.62 4.54 -18.09
N ALA A 18 16.56 3.26 -17.68
CA ALA A 18 15.32 2.52 -17.50
C ALA A 18 14.45 3.07 -16.34
N LYS A 19 15.06 3.58 -15.26
CA LYS A 19 14.33 4.15 -14.10
C LYS A 19 13.64 5.46 -14.47
N GLU A 20 14.34 6.32 -15.21
CA GLU A 20 13.81 7.62 -15.65
C GLU A 20 12.60 7.45 -16.57
N LEU A 21 12.69 6.53 -17.54
CA LEU A 21 11.57 6.18 -18.43
C LEU A 21 10.35 5.67 -17.66
N ILE A 22 10.57 4.82 -16.65
CA ILE A 22 9.50 4.26 -15.82
C ILE A 22 8.79 5.35 -15.01
N LEU A 23 9.54 6.29 -14.42
CA LEU A 23 8.98 7.41 -13.68
C LEU A 23 8.24 8.39 -14.59
N ALA A 24 8.81 8.73 -15.76
CA ALA A 24 8.18 9.59 -16.75
C ALA A 24 6.85 9.01 -17.23
N GLN A 25 6.80 7.71 -17.50
CA GLN A 25 5.57 7.02 -17.87
C GLN A 25 4.53 7.02 -16.74
N GLY A 26 4.99 6.87 -15.49
CA GLY A 26 4.16 7.05 -14.30
C GLY A 26 3.48 8.42 -14.25
N GLN A 27 4.22 9.49 -14.58
CA GLN A 27 3.69 10.84 -14.63
C GLN A 27 2.63 11.02 -15.73
N VAL A 28 2.84 10.45 -16.91
CA VAL A 28 1.84 10.46 -18.00
C VAL A 28 0.54 9.78 -17.54
N ASN A 29 0.64 8.64 -16.86
CA ASN A 29 -0.53 7.93 -16.35
C ASN A 29 -1.23 8.69 -15.21
N LEU A 30 -0.48 9.37 -14.35
CA LEU A 30 -1.05 10.26 -13.34
C LEU A 30 -1.86 11.40 -13.97
N GLU A 31 -1.35 12.03 -15.01
CA GLU A 31 -2.08 13.08 -15.73
C GLU A 31 -3.34 12.55 -16.41
N ARG A 32 -3.33 11.32 -16.95
CA ARG A 32 -4.56 10.68 -17.45
C ARG A 32 -5.61 10.55 -16.36
N ILE A 33 -5.23 10.06 -15.19
CA ILE A 33 -6.13 9.90 -14.03
C ILE A 33 -6.71 11.25 -13.60
N ARG A 34 -5.88 12.30 -13.51
CA ARG A 34 -6.30 13.65 -13.10
C ARG A 34 -7.33 14.28 -14.04
N ASN A 35 -7.32 13.89 -15.31
CA ASN A 35 -8.22 14.43 -16.33
C ASN A 35 -9.50 13.59 -16.53
N ILE A 36 -9.74 12.57 -15.69
CA ILE A 36 -11.00 11.81 -15.73
C ILE A 36 -12.13 12.69 -15.18
N PRO A 37 -13.24 12.87 -15.94
CA PRO A 37 -14.40 13.61 -15.44
C PRO A 37 -14.94 13.00 -14.14
N ASP A 38 -15.19 13.86 -13.15
CA ASP A 38 -15.65 13.49 -11.81
C ASP A 38 -14.75 12.45 -11.09
N GLY A 39 -13.50 12.30 -11.54
CA GLY A 39 -12.55 11.31 -11.03
C GLY A 39 -12.16 11.54 -9.57
N GLU A 40 -12.39 12.74 -9.05
CA GLU A 40 -12.12 13.10 -7.66
C GLU A 40 -13.27 12.74 -6.70
N GLU A 41 -14.48 12.44 -7.19
CA GLU A 41 -15.63 12.17 -6.31
C GLU A 41 -15.40 11.00 -5.34
N PRO A 42 -14.83 9.86 -5.74
CA PRO A 42 -14.49 8.79 -4.80
C PRO A 42 -13.52 9.22 -3.69
N PHE A 43 -12.62 10.17 -3.96
CA PHE A 43 -11.71 10.73 -2.96
C PHE A 43 -12.48 11.60 -1.95
N LYS A 44 -13.45 12.40 -2.43
CA LYS A 44 -14.34 13.18 -1.56
C LYS A 44 -15.23 12.26 -0.72
N ASP A 45 -15.76 11.19 -1.29
CA ASP A 45 -16.57 10.20 -0.58
C ASP A 45 -15.79 9.50 0.53
N PHE A 46 -14.51 9.18 0.28
CA PHE A 46 -13.62 8.65 1.32
C PHE A 46 -13.50 9.63 2.50
N LEU A 47 -13.24 10.91 2.22
CA LEU A 47 -13.11 11.93 3.27
C LEU A 47 -14.44 12.18 4.00
N ARG A 48 -15.58 12.16 3.30
CA ARG A 48 -16.92 12.21 3.91
C ARG A 48 -17.13 11.04 4.87
N ALA A 49 -16.73 9.82 4.49
CA ALA A 49 -16.84 8.64 5.35
C ALA A 49 -15.97 8.76 6.61
N VAL A 50 -14.76 9.33 6.49
CA VAL A 50 -13.89 9.60 7.65
C VAL A 50 -14.54 10.58 8.63
N GLN A 51 -15.17 11.64 8.12
CA GLN A 51 -15.81 12.68 8.94
C GLN A 51 -17.17 12.28 9.52
N ALA A 52 -17.86 11.31 8.91
CA ALA A 52 -19.17 10.88 9.35
C ALA A 52 -19.15 10.25 10.75
N ASP A 53 -20.19 10.53 11.55
CA ASP A 53 -20.42 9.87 12.83
C ASP A 53 -21.02 8.48 12.59
N LEU A 54 -20.12 7.49 12.45
CA LEU A 54 -20.43 6.12 12.09
C LEU A 54 -19.70 5.16 13.01
N GLN A 55 -20.36 4.03 13.30
CA GLN A 55 -19.70 2.90 13.96
C GLN A 55 -18.48 2.43 13.13
N PRO A 56 -17.37 1.99 13.77
CA PRO A 56 -16.12 1.67 13.07
C PRO A 56 -16.28 0.73 11.88
N ARG A 57 -17.12 -0.31 12.02
CA ARG A 57 -17.40 -1.26 10.94
C ARG A 57 -18.11 -0.61 9.74
N ALA A 58 -19.08 0.27 9.99
CA ALA A 58 -19.77 0.98 8.93
C ALA A 58 -18.82 1.98 8.25
N LYS A 59 -18.04 2.72 9.05
CA LYS A 59 -17.00 3.63 8.55
C LYS A 59 -16.00 2.93 7.64
N LEU A 60 -15.46 1.79 8.08
CA LEU A 60 -14.58 0.92 7.27
C LEU A 60 -15.23 0.55 5.94
N ARG A 61 -16.52 0.16 5.96
CA ARG A 61 -17.24 -0.22 4.75
C ARG A 61 -17.34 0.92 3.75
N TYR A 62 -17.80 2.10 4.17
CA TYR A 62 -17.91 3.27 3.27
C TYR A 62 -16.56 3.70 2.71
N MET A 63 -15.53 3.72 3.56
CA MET A 63 -14.18 4.02 3.10
C MET A 63 -13.68 2.97 2.09
N TRP A 64 -13.98 1.67 2.28
CA TRP A 64 -13.63 0.61 1.32
C TRP A 64 -14.39 0.76 0.00
N ASP A 65 -15.68 1.06 0.05
CA ASP A 65 -16.50 1.28 -1.15
C ASP A 65 -15.94 2.47 -1.97
N ALA A 66 -15.51 3.55 -1.30
CA ALA A 66 -14.82 4.67 -1.94
C ALA A 66 -13.44 4.26 -2.50
N ALA A 67 -12.64 3.50 -1.75
CA ALA A 67 -11.35 2.99 -2.22
C ALA A 67 -11.49 2.06 -3.43
N ASP A 68 -12.55 1.26 -3.52
CA ASP A 68 -12.81 0.40 -4.68
C ASP A 68 -13.18 1.21 -5.92
N ARG A 69 -13.95 2.28 -5.77
CA ARG A 69 -14.18 3.24 -6.87
C ARG A 69 -12.90 3.96 -7.31
N ILE A 70 -12.00 4.29 -6.37
CA ILE A 70 -10.66 4.79 -6.72
C ILE A 70 -9.88 3.73 -7.51
N ASN A 71 -9.94 2.45 -7.10
CA ASN A 71 -9.30 1.36 -7.84
C ASN A 71 -9.82 1.24 -9.27
N GLU A 72 -11.12 1.37 -9.49
CA GLU A 72 -11.74 1.31 -10.83
C GLU A 72 -11.21 2.41 -11.76
N ILE A 73 -10.96 3.60 -11.22
CA ILE A 73 -10.40 4.74 -11.96
C ILE A 73 -8.90 4.55 -12.24
N VAL A 74 -8.13 4.12 -11.24
CA VAL A 74 -6.66 4.13 -11.29
C VAL A 74 -6.10 2.87 -11.98
N THR A 75 -6.70 1.70 -11.75
CA THR A 75 -6.17 0.41 -12.24
C THR A 75 -5.95 0.37 -13.77
N PRO A 76 -6.86 0.90 -14.62
CA PRO A 76 -6.65 0.95 -16.08
C PRO A 76 -5.41 1.73 -16.52
N HIS A 77 -4.87 2.59 -15.67
CA HIS A 77 -3.68 3.42 -15.92
C HIS A 77 -2.47 2.96 -15.09
N SER A 78 -2.46 1.70 -14.66
CA SER A 78 -1.44 1.14 -13.76
C SER A 78 -0.87 -0.18 -14.28
N ALA A 79 0.27 -0.60 -13.72
CA ALA A 79 0.83 -1.93 -13.90
C ALA A 79 0.08 -3.01 -13.10
N CYS A 80 -0.96 -2.66 -12.35
CA CYS A 80 -1.68 -3.59 -11.48
C CYS A 80 -2.65 -4.44 -12.31
N ARG A 81 -2.61 -5.76 -12.11
CA ARG A 81 -3.55 -6.70 -12.73
C ARG A 81 -3.80 -7.93 -11.86
N ASN A 82 -4.90 -8.60 -12.13
CA ASN A 82 -5.24 -9.88 -11.50
C ASN A 82 -4.12 -10.91 -11.71
N GLY A 83 -3.66 -11.54 -10.62
CA GLY A 83 -2.54 -12.49 -10.64
C GLY A 83 -1.15 -11.87 -10.42
N CYS A 84 -1.04 -10.54 -10.29
CA CYS A 84 0.15 -9.91 -9.74
C CYS A 84 0.14 -9.99 -8.21
N SER A 85 1.26 -10.41 -7.61
CA SER A 85 1.38 -10.56 -6.15
C SER A 85 2.62 -9.89 -5.54
N HIS A 86 3.26 -8.96 -6.25
CA HIS A 86 4.44 -8.27 -5.71
C HIS A 86 4.14 -7.54 -4.39
N CYS A 87 3.02 -6.80 -4.30
CA CYS A 87 2.60 -6.14 -3.06
C CYS A 87 2.22 -7.12 -1.93
N CYS A 88 2.04 -8.41 -2.21
CA CYS A 88 1.83 -9.40 -1.16
C CYS A 88 3.12 -9.74 -0.41
N HIS A 89 4.27 -9.19 -0.81
CA HIS A 89 5.57 -9.40 -0.17
C HIS A 89 6.10 -8.17 0.57
N ILE A 90 5.30 -7.11 0.68
CA ILE A 90 5.63 -5.95 1.52
C ILE A 90 4.90 -6.01 2.87
N ALA A 91 5.27 -5.11 3.78
CA ALA A 91 4.52 -4.88 5.00
C ALA A 91 3.14 -4.30 4.67
N VAL A 92 2.12 -4.77 5.38
CA VAL A 92 0.72 -4.36 5.23
C VAL A 92 0.19 -4.01 6.61
N ILE A 93 0.24 -2.72 6.93
CA ILE A 93 -0.15 -2.19 8.23
C ILE A 93 -1.67 -1.98 8.27
N ILE A 94 -2.34 -2.66 9.19
CA ILE A 94 -3.80 -2.67 9.31
C ILE A 94 -4.23 -2.28 10.70
N SER A 95 -5.43 -1.71 10.81
CA SER A 95 -6.08 -1.51 12.11
C SER A 95 -6.75 -2.80 12.59
N HIS A 96 -7.07 -2.84 13.89
CA HIS A 96 -7.85 -3.93 14.47
C HIS A 96 -9.20 -4.08 13.76
N THR A 97 -9.87 -2.98 13.41
CA THR A 97 -11.15 -3.00 12.69
C THR A 97 -11.04 -3.71 11.33
N GLU A 98 -9.94 -3.53 10.60
CA GLU A 98 -9.65 -4.26 9.36
C GLU A 98 -9.38 -5.76 9.62
N ALA A 99 -8.58 -6.08 10.64
CA ALA A 99 -8.33 -7.46 11.05
C ALA A 99 -9.63 -8.19 11.45
N ASP A 100 -10.55 -7.47 12.07
CA ASP A 100 -11.87 -7.93 12.46
C ASP A 100 -12.74 -8.26 11.23
N ALA A 101 -12.70 -7.41 10.20
CA ALA A 101 -13.39 -7.66 8.94
C ALA A 101 -12.84 -8.89 8.21
N ILE A 102 -11.50 -9.06 8.19
CA ILE A 102 -10.85 -10.27 7.67
C ILE A 102 -11.28 -11.51 8.46
N SER A 103 -11.31 -11.42 9.79
CA SER A 103 -11.72 -12.52 10.67
C SER A 103 -13.16 -12.96 10.37
N ARG A 104 -14.08 -12.01 10.21
CA ARG A 104 -15.48 -12.30 9.84
C ARG A 104 -15.62 -12.95 8.47
N HIS A 105 -14.82 -12.52 7.50
CA HIS A 105 -14.86 -13.08 6.14
C HIS A 105 -14.26 -14.48 6.05
N THR A 106 -13.20 -14.74 6.81
CA THR A 106 -12.40 -15.98 6.68
C THR A 106 -12.71 -17.04 7.74
N GLY A 107 -13.40 -16.67 8.83
CA GLY A 107 -13.58 -17.50 10.02
C GLY A 107 -12.32 -17.64 10.88
N LEU A 108 -11.22 -16.96 10.53
CA LEU A 108 -9.98 -16.97 11.30
C LEU A 108 -10.07 -16.02 12.48
N LYS A 109 -9.37 -16.35 13.56
CA LYS A 109 -9.27 -15.48 14.74
C LYS A 109 -8.01 -14.63 14.67
N ALA A 110 -8.17 -13.32 14.51
CA ALA A 110 -7.06 -12.39 14.66
C ALA A 110 -6.44 -12.47 16.07
N LYS A 111 -5.12 -12.44 16.16
CA LYS A 111 -4.40 -12.27 17.43
C LYS A 111 -4.54 -10.84 17.93
N LYS A 112 -4.42 -10.67 19.25
CA LYS A 112 -4.35 -9.35 19.87
C LYS A 112 -3.00 -8.71 19.56
N VAL A 113 -3.03 -7.61 18.84
CA VAL A 113 -1.89 -6.71 18.61
C VAL A 113 -2.08 -5.47 19.49
N LYS A 114 -0.98 -4.86 19.95
CA LYS A 114 -0.98 -3.67 20.82
C LYS A 114 -0.32 -2.43 20.22
N GLY A 115 0.23 -2.55 19.01
CA GLY A 115 0.99 -1.48 18.37
C GLY A 115 0.12 -0.26 18.04
N ARG A 116 0.82 0.83 17.73
CA ARG A 116 0.24 2.10 17.30
C ARG A 116 0.63 2.43 15.84
N PRO A 117 -0.13 3.29 15.14
CA PRO A 117 0.15 3.60 13.74
C PRO A 117 1.56 4.19 13.51
N GLU A 118 2.10 4.94 14.47
CA GLU A 118 3.43 5.55 14.44
C GLU A 118 4.61 4.57 14.66
N GLU A 119 4.36 3.37 15.21
CA GLU A 119 5.40 2.41 15.59
C GLU A 119 5.80 1.45 14.44
N ASN A 120 5.19 1.61 13.26
CA ASN A 120 5.25 0.61 12.19
C ASN A 120 6.51 0.63 11.32
N SER A 121 7.43 1.58 11.54
CA SER A 121 8.69 1.66 10.76
C SER A 121 9.53 0.38 10.87
N THR A 122 9.51 -0.27 12.03
CA THR A 122 10.17 -1.56 12.26
C THR A 122 9.50 -2.71 11.50
N SER A 123 8.17 -2.68 11.36
CA SER A 123 7.40 -3.68 10.61
C SER A 123 7.71 -3.65 9.13
N ILE A 124 7.96 -2.48 8.54
CA ILE A 124 8.36 -2.35 7.13
C ILE A 124 9.58 -3.20 6.83
N GLN A 125 10.66 -3.02 7.60
CA GLN A 125 11.90 -3.79 7.40
C GLN A 125 11.71 -5.27 7.76
N LYS A 126 10.99 -5.56 8.85
CA LYS A 126 10.78 -6.92 9.35
C LYS A 126 10.01 -7.81 8.37
N TYR A 127 9.08 -7.24 7.60
CA TYR A 127 8.19 -8.00 6.71
C TYR A 127 8.45 -7.81 5.22
N PHE A 128 9.40 -6.95 4.83
CA PHE A 128 9.83 -6.84 3.44
C PHE A 128 10.35 -8.18 2.90
N GLY A 129 9.89 -8.56 1.70
CA GLY A 129 10.18 -9.84 1.06
C GLY A 129 9.43 -11.05 1.62
N LYS A 130 8.65 -10.90 2.71
CA LYS A 130 7.92 -12.02 3.32
C LYS A 130 6.52 -12.12 2.74
N ALA A 131 6.10 -13.31 2.32
CA ALA A 131 4.75 -13.51 1.80
C ALA A 131 3.66 -13.17 2.82
N CYS A 132 2.56 -12.58 2.33
CA CYS A 132 1.33 -12.35 3.08
C CYS A 132 0.66 -13.70 3.42
N PRO A 133 0.11 -13.88 4.63
CA PRO A 133 -0.55 -15.13 5.05
C PRO A 133 -1.78 -15.49 4.21
N PHE A 134 -2.30 -14.53 3.43
CA PHE A 134 -3.44 -14.73 2.55
C PHE A 134 -3.05 -14.90 1.08
N LEU A 135 -1.75 -14.91 0.74
CA LEU A 135 -1.28 -15.20 -0.60
C LEU A 135 -1.35 -16.70 -0.87
N LYS A 136 -2.19 -17.13 -1.82
CA LYS A 136 -2.34 -18.53 -2.23
C LYS A 136 -2.18 -18.66 -3.73
N LYS A 137 -1.20 -19.45 -4.18
CA LYS A 137 -0.93 -19.73 -5.61
C LYS A 137 -0.88 -18.43 -6.45
N GLY A 138 -0.18 -17.42 -5.97
CA GLY A 138 -0.04 -16.11 -6.65
C GLY A 138 -1.26 -15.19 -6.58
N LYS A 139 -2.32 -15.55 -5.82
CA LYS A 139 -3.55 -14.77 -5.72
C LYS A 139 -3.89 -14.46 -4.26
N CYS A 140 -4.47 -13.28 -4.01
CA CYS A 140 -4.99 -12.92 -2.70
C CYS A 140 -6.26 -13.72 -2.40
N SER A 141 -6.25 -14.50 -1.32
CA SER A 141 -7.42 -15.29 -0.90
C SER A 141 -8.49 -14.50 -0.14
N ILE A 142 -8.22 -13.22 0.14
CA ILE A 142 -9.14 -12.29 0.82
C ILE A 142 -9.39 -11.03 0.00
N TYR A 143 -9.36 -11.12 -1.33
CA TYR A 143 -9.39 -9.95 -2.22
C TYR A 143 -10.58 -9.01 -1.90
N GLU A 144 -11.76 -9.57 -1.64
CA GLU A 144 -12.98 -8.81 -1.29
C GLU A 144 -12.87 -7.99 0.00
N VAL A 145 -12.04 -8.42 0.95
CA VAL A 145 -11.81 -7.74 2.24
C VAL A 145 -10.35 -7.33 2.40
N ARG A 146 -9.65 -7.10 1.28
CA ARG A 146 -8.27 -6.65 1.30
C ARG A 146 -8.16 -5.31 2.06
N PRO A 147 -7.17 -5.13 2.94
CA PRO A 147 -6.99 -3.89 3.69
C PRO A 147 -6.80 -2.67 2.81
N PHE A 148 -7.00 -1.47 3.38
CA PHE A 148 -6.74 -0.19 2.71
C PHE A 148 -5.34 -0.10 2.13
N ALA A 149 -4.32 -0.48 2.90
CA ALA A 149 -2.93 -0.48 2.44
C ALA A 149 -2.74 -1.31 1.16
N CYS A 150 -3.58 -2.33 0.93
CA CYS A 150 -3.58 -3.10 -0.31
C CYS A 150 -4.45 -2.47 -1.42
N ARG A 151 -5.59 -1.85 -1.08
CA ARG A 151 -6.48 -1.18 -2.05
C ARG A 151 -5.85 0.07 -2.64
N MET A 152 -5.05 0.78 -1.86
CA MET A 152 -4.53 2.11 -2.20
C MET A 152 -3.07 2.08 -2.67
N MET A 153 -2.54 0.89 -2.98
CA MET A 153 -1.19 0.72 -3.50
C MET A 153 -1.24 0.56 -5.02
N PHE A 154 -0.81 1.59 -5.74
CA PHE A 154 -0.78 1.61 -7.20
C PHE A 154 0.65 1.82 -7.72
N ASN A 155 1.03 1.04 -8.73
CA ASN A 155 2.19 1.34 -9.55
C ASN A 155 1.71 1.91 -10.89
N LEU A 156 1.94 3.20 -11.11
CA LEU A 156 1.50 3.94 -12.29
C LEU A 156 2.39 3.73 -13.51
N SER A 157 3.47 2.94 -13.41
CA SER A 157 4.23 2.55 -14.59
C SER A 157 3.48 1.49 -15.42
N GLU A 158 4.03 1.11 -16.58
CA GLU A 158 3.43 0.07 -17.43
C GLU A 158 3.75 -1.35 -16.97
N THR A 159 4.82 -1.53 -16.18
CA THR A 159 5.33 -2.84 -15.78
C THR A 159 5.45 -2.96 -14.26
N PRO A 160 5.08 -4.11 -13.68
CA PRO A 160 5.20 -4.34 -12.24
C PRO A 160 6.61 -4.74 -11.79
N SER A 161 7.59 -4.84 -12.71
CA SER A 161 8.88 -5.47 -12.45
C SER A 161 9.60 -4.82 -11.27
N LEU A 162 9.51 -3.50 -11.13
CA LEU A 162 10.13 -2.77 -10.01
C LEU A 162 9.38 -2.88 -8.69
N CYS A 163 8.17 -3.47 -8.68
CA CYS A 163 7.49 -3.80 -7.44
C CYS A 163 8.01 -5.10 -6.80
N ASP A 164 8.79 -5.91 -7.53
CA ASP A 164 9.34 -7.16 -7.00
C ASP A 164 10.33 -6.86 -5.87
N THR A 165 10.06 -7.40 -4.69
CA THR A 165 10.89 -7.24 -3.49
C THR A 165 12.25 -7.94 -3.60
N ALA A 166 12.47 -8.76 -4.65
CA ALA A 166 13.79 -9.30 -4.98
C ALA A 166 14.69 -8.27 -5.69
N VAL A 167 14.13 -7.19 -6.25
CA VAL A 167 14.92 -6.08 -6.80
C VAL A 167 15.55 -5.32 -5.66
N LYS A 168 16.84 -5.01 -5.78
CA LYS A 168 17.56 -4.26 -4.76
C LYS A 168 16.98 -2.84 -4.61
N PRO A 169 16.93 -2.26 -3.40
CA PRO A 169 16.37 -0.92 -3.20
C PRO A 169 17.00 0.16 -4.08
N GLU A 170 18.31 0.12 -4.29
CA GLU A 170 19.03 1.05 -5.17
C GLU A 170 18.59 0.94 -6.64
N ASP A 171 18.03 -0.21 -7.03
CA ASP A 171 17.59 -0.55 -8.38
C ASP A 171 16.07 -0.47 -8.59
N SER A 172 15.30 -0.29 -7.52
CA SER A 172 13.85 -0.13 -7.59
C SER A 172 13.46 1.34 -7.79
N ALA A 173 12.40 1.56 -8.56
CA ALA A 173 11.79 2.87 -8.81
C ALA A 173 10.30 2.66 -9.14
N VAL A 174 9.49 2.42 -8.09
CA VAL A 174 8.04 2.25 -8.26
C VAL A 174 7.40 3.63 -8.38
N ALA A 175 6.73 3.89 -9.50
CA ALA A 175 5.97 5.12 -9.70
C ALA A 175 4.66 5.05 -8.92
N ILE A 176 4.68 5.46 -7.65
CA ILE A 176 3.50 5.42 -6.78
C ILE A 176 2.63 6.67 -6.94
N MET A 177 1.31 6.49 -6.81
CA MET A 177 0.39 7.61 -6.64
C MET A 177 0.49 8.15 -5.22
N ASP A 178 0.62 9.47 -5.06
CA ASP A 178 0.55 10.07 -3.72
C ASP A 178 -0.88 10.02 -3.17
N LEU A 179 -1.06 9.17 -2.16
CA LEU A 179 -2.31 8.97 -1.45
C LEU A 179 -2.13 9.22 0.05
N SER A 180 -1.09 9.97 0.42
CA SER A 180 -0.71 10.26 1.80
C SER A 180 -1.83 10.89 2.61
N GLN A 181 -2.62 11.79 2.01
CA GLN A 181 -3.77 12.41 2.67
C GLN A 181 -4.84 11.37 3.05
N LEU A 182 -5.15 10.42 2.16
CA LEU A 182 -6.14 9.39 2.44
C LEU A 182 -5.62 8.39 3.49
N GLU A 183 -4.33 8.10 3.46
CA GLU A 183 -3.69 7.27 4.48
C GLU A 183 -3.71 7.95 5.86
N GLN A 184 -3.40 9.24 5.94
CA GLN A 184 -3.53 10.01 7.18
C GLN A 184 -4.98 10.06 7.68
N ALA A 185 -5.94 10.29 6.78
CA ALA A 185 -7.36 10.30 7.11
C ALA A 185 -7.83 8.92 7.61
N ARG A 186 -7.31 7.83 7.05
CA ARG A 186 -7.54 6.46 7.54
C ARG A 186 -6.97 6.26 8.94
N VAL A 187 -5.72 6.67 9.17
CA VAL A 187 -5.10 6.58 10.50
C VAL A 187 -5.91 7.35 11.53
N PHE A 188 -6.36 8.56 11.19
CA PHE A 188 -7.23 9.35 12.07
C PHE A 188 -8.57 8.65 12.36
N ALA A 189 -9.23 8.09 11.34
CA ALA A 189 -10.50 7.39 11.49
C ALA A 189 -10.45 6.20 12.47
N PHE A 190 -9.30 5.55 12.59
CA PHE A 190 -9.09 4.37 13.45
C PHE A 190 -7.95 4.60 14.46
N TYR A 191 -7.70 5.84 14.87
CA TYR A 191 -6.54 6.17 15.72
C TYR A 191 -6.54 5.39 17.05
N ASN A 192 -7.73 5.15 17.60
CA ASN A 192 -7.90 4.44 18.86
C ASN A 192 -7.85 2.90 18.73
N ASP A 193 -7.81 2.36 17.51
CA ASP A 193 -7.59 0.92 17.31
C ASP A 193 -6.17 0.52 17.71
N SER A 194 -5.94 -0.79 17.83
CA SER A 194 -4.58 -1.31 17.75
C SER A 194 -4.17 -1.53 16.30
N TRP A 195 -2.87 -1.37 16.04
CA TRP A 195 -2.30 -1.39 14.70
C TRP A 195 -1.10 -2.33 14.64
N GLY A 196 -0.86 -2.91 13.47
CA GLY A 196 0.31 -3.73 13.20
C GLY A 196 0.28 -4.34 11.81
N ASP A 197 1.32 -5.09 11.46
CA ASP A 197 1.34 -5.82 10.19
C ASP A 197 0.28 -6.93 10.19
N ILE A 198 -0.33 -7.20 9.03
CA ILE A 198 -1.31 -8.28 8.84
C ILE A 198 -0.79 -9.64 9.34
N ARG A 199 0.52 -9.90 9.28
CA ARG A 199 1.18 -11.12 9.78
C ARG A 199 1.21 -11.22 11.30
N GLU A 200 1.08 -10.10 12.02
CA GLU A 200 0.99 -10.07 13.48
C GLU A 200 -0.40 -10.46 13.96
N PHE A 201 -1.43 -10.02 13.23
CA PHE A 201 -2.81 -10.45 13.45
C PHE A 201 -3.03 -11.90 13.03
N PHE A 202 -2.42 -12.36 11.93
CA PHE A 202 -2.62 -13.69 11.37
C PHE A 202 -1.29 -14.44 11.12
N PRO A 203 -0.53 -14.81 12.16
CA PRO A 203 0.75 -15.48 11.98
C PRO A 203 0.57 -16.94 11.56
N GLY A 204 1.43 -17.41 10.64
CA GLY A 204 1.52 -18.83 10.28
C GLY A 204 0.31 -19.38 9.51
N LYS A 205 -0.37 -18.52 8.75
CA LYS A 205 -1.40 -18.90 7.79
C LYS A 205 -0.82 -19.11 6.40
#